data_AF-A0A2S8A9N2-F1
#
_entry.id   AF-A0A2S8A9N2-F1
#
_cell.length_a   1.000
_cell.length_b   1.000
_cell.length_c   1.000
_cell.angle_alpha   90.00
_cell.angle_beta   90.00
_cell.angle_gamma   90.00
#
_symmetry.space_group_name_H-M   'P 1'
#
loop_
_entity.id
_entity.type
_entity.pdbx_description
1 polymer ?
#
loop_
_entity_poly.entity_id
_entity_poly.type
_entity_poly.pdbx_seq_one_letter_code
_entity_poly.pdbx_strand_id
1 'polypeptide(L)'
;MIIKLSKNQFDYLHYSLAEENEALILKLNQVSKENRFFILEVDEETADEIRDWAANELQIKGFDINYELTPEGKILEDLIDLFYVG
;
A
#
# COMPACT_ATOMS: atom_id res chain seq x y z
N MET A 1 0.36 0.65 -14.90
CA MET A 1 1.20 1.68 -14.25
C MET A 1 2.29 1.05 -13.41
N ILE A 2 3.41 1.74 -13.21
CA ILE A 2 4.57 1.23 -12.47
C ILE A 2 4.68 1.96 -11.13
N ILE A 3 4.57 1.22 -10.03
CA ILE A 3 4.72 1.73 -8.67
C ILE A 3 6.01 1.22 -8.07
N LYS A 4 6.74 2.12 -7.38
CA LYS A 4 7.99 1.81 -6.70
C LYS A 4 7.78 1.90 -5.19
N LEU A 5 7.87 0.76 -4.52
CA LEU A 5 7.74 0.65 -3.07
C LEU A 5 9.10 0.44 -2.41
N SER A 6 9.29 1.04 -1.24
CA SER A 6 10.34 0.61 -0.31
C SER A 6 10.02 -0.79 0.24
N LYS A 7 11.02 -1.46 0.83
CA LYS A 7 10.80 -2.75 1.49
C LYS A 7 9.69 -2.68 2.55
N ASN A 8 9.69 -1.65 3.41
CA ASN A 8 8.70 -1.54 4.48
C ASN A 8 7.28 -1.37 3.93
N GLN A 9 7.11 -0.56 2.88
CA GLN A 9 5.81 -0.39 2.21
C GLN A 9 5.35 -1.68 1.53
N PHE A 10 6.24 -2.38 0.83
CA PHE A 10 5.91 -3.64 0.17
C PHE A 10 5.55 -4.73 1.19
N ASP A 11 6.37 -4.91 2.23
CA ASP A 11 6.11 -5.90 3.27
C ASP A 11 4.77 -5.60 3.95
N TYR A 12 4.53 -4.34 4.35
CA TYR A 12 3.27 -3.93 4.97
C TYR A 12 2.07 -4.20 4.06
N LEU A 13 2.11 -3.74 2.81
CA LEU A 13 1.05 -3.94 1.82
C LEU A 13 0.77 -5.44 1.65
N HIS A 14 1.81 -6.27 1.51
CA HIS A 14 1.67 -7.71 1.31
C HIS A 14 1.13 -8.43 2.56
N TYR A 15 1.54 -8.04 3.77
CA TYR A 15 1.03 -8.69 4.99
C TYR A 15 -0.41 -8.26 5.30
N SER A 16 -0.70 -6.95 5.25
CA SER A 16 -2.01 -6.43 5.63
C SER A 16 -3.09 -6.75 4.59
N LEU A 17 -2.77 -6.71 3.27
CA LEU A 17 -3.73 -7.17 2.26
C LEU A 17 -3.95 -8.68 2.26
N ALA A 18 -3.01 -9.49 2.74
CA ALA A 18 -3.16 -10.95 2.73
C ALA A 18 -4.22 -11.39 3.74
N GLU A 19 -4.37 -10.65 4.83
CA GLU A 19 -5.36 -10.95 5.88
C GLU A 19 -6.77 -10.55 5.47
N GLU A 20 -6.92 -9.53 4.61
CA GLU A 20 -8.22 -8.91 4.30
C GLU A 20 -8.70 -9.13 2.86
N ASN A 21 -7.78 -9.30 1.90
CA ASN A 21 -8.12 -9.30 0.47
C ASN A 21 -7.09 -10.07 -0.39
N GLU A 22 -7.01 -11.39 -0.18
CA GLU A 22 -6.08 -12.31 -0.88
C GLU A 22 -6.16 -12.19 -2.42
N ALA A 23 -7.34 -11.90 -2.97
CA ALA A 23 -7.54 -11.70 -4.39
C ALA A 23 -6.79 -10.47 -4.94
N LEU A 24 -6.63 -9.40 -4.15
CA LEU A 24 -5.94 -8.18 -4.56
C LEU A 24 -4.43 -8.40 -4.64
N ILE A 25 -3.87 -9.23 -3.75
CA ILE A 25 -2.45 -9.62 -3.80
C ILE A 25 -2.13 -10.38 -5.08
N LEU A 26 -3.04 -11.24 -5.54
CA LEU A 26 -2.84 -11.98 -6.79
C LEU A 26 -2.76 -11.08 -8.02
N LYS A 27 -3.29 -9.85 -7.95
CA LYS A 27 -3.16 -8.83 -9.01
C LYS A 27 -1.81 -8.10 -8.97
N LEU A 28 -1.06 -8.19 -7.87
CA LEU A 28 0.24 -7.54 -7.72
C LEU A 28 1.34 -8.36 -8.42
N ASN A 29 1.63 -8.00 -9.67
CA ASN A 29 2.78 -8.59 -10.36
C ASN A 29 4.06 -7.86 -9.94
N GLN A 30 4.93 -8.56 -9.20
CA GLN A 30 6.27 -8.07 -8.92
C GLN A 30 7.13 -8.14 -10.18
N VAL A 31 7.57 -6.99 -10.68
CA VAL A 31 8.33 -6.88 -11.93
C VAL A 31 9.84 -6.93 -11.68
N SER A 32 10.31 -6.45 -10.53
CA SER A 32 11.71 -6.60 -10.13
C SER A 32 11.95 -6.37 -8.63
N LYS A 33 13.14 -6.78 -8.17
CA LYS A 33 13.71 -6.43 -6.86
C LYS A 33 15.07 -5.79 -7.08
N GLU A 34 15.13 -4.48 -7.14
CA GLU A 34 16.40 -3.75 -7.17
C GLU A 34 16.80 -3.40 -5.74
N ASN A 35 17.70 -4.18 -5.11
CA ASN A 35 18.45 -4.02 -3.84
C ASN A 35 17.79 -3.35 -2.60
N ARG A 36 16.85 -2.40 -2.72
CA ARG A 36 16.09 -1.68 -1.69
C ARG A 36 14.63 -1.37 -2.06
N PHE A 37 14.23 -1.59 -3.31
CA PHE A 37 12.89 -1.27 -3.80
C PHE A 37 12.22 -2.46 -4.50
N PHE A 38 10.90 -2.47 -4.43
CA PHE A 38 10.01 -3.38 -5.14
C PHE A 38 9.30 -2.60 -6.23
N ILE A 39 9.31 -3.13 -7.44
CA ILE A 39 8.62 -2.53 -8.57
C ILE A 39 7.39 -3.38 -8.88
N LEU A 40 6.22 -2.75 -8.83
CA LEU A 40 4.93 -3.36 -9.11
C LEU A 40 4.37 -2.80 -10.40
N GLU A 41 3.81 -3.68 -11.23
CA GLU A 41 2.94 -3.29 -12.33
C GLU A 41 1.50 -3.60 -11.95
N VAL A 42 0.67 -2.55 -11.93
CA VAL A 42 -0.75 -2.61 -11.57
C VAL A 42 -1.56 -1.88 -12.64
N ASP A 43 -2.83 -2.21 -12.84
CA ASP A 43 -3.76 -1.40 -13.63
C ASP A 43 -4.40 -0.28 -12.78
N GLU A 44 -5.12 0.64 -13.42
CA GLU A 44 -5.75 1.78 -12.75
C GLU A 44 -6.80 1.31 -11.71
N GLU A 45 -7.61 0.32 -12.06
CA GLU A 45 -8.63 -0.24 -11.15
C GLU A 45 -7.99 -0.83 -9.89
N THR A 46 -6.92 -1.61 -10.04
CA THR A 46 -6.17 -2.18 -8.91
C THR A 46 -5.49 -1.09 -8.07
N ALA A 47 -5.00 -0.02 -8.70
CA ALA A 47 -4.40 1.10 -7.98
C ALA A 47 -5.44 1.85 -7.14
N ASP A 48 -6.63 2.11 -7.69
CA ASP A 48 -7.74 2.71 -6.97
C ASP A 48 -8.22 1.81 -5.82
N GLU A 49 -8.36 0.50 -6.04
CA GLU A 49 -8.72 -0.47 -4.99
C GLU A 49 -7.73 -0.45 -3.81
N ILE A 50 -6.41 -0.42 -4.09
CA ILE A 50 -5.37 -0.36 -3.06
C ILE A 50 -5.41 0.98 -2.32
N ARG A 51 -5.63 2.08 -3.04
CA ARG A 51 -5.72 3.42 -2.46
C ARG A 51 -6.92 3.54 -1.53
N ASP A 52 -8.09 3.06 -1.96
CA ASP A 52 -9.30 3.08 -1.16
C ASP A 52 -9.14 2.22 0.11
N TRP A 53 -8.52 1.04 -0.02
CA TRP A 53 -8.16 0.22 1.14
C TRP A 53 -7.23 0.97 2.11
N ALA A 54 -6.13 1.55 1.61
CA ALA A 54 -5.17 2.26 2.46
C ALA A 54 -5.82 3.48 3.15
N ALA A 55 -6.73 4.18 2.49
CA ALA A 55 -7.48 5.29 3.05
C ALA A 55 -8.42 4.85 4.19
N ASN A 56 -9.10 3.71 4.03
CA ASN A 56 -9.94 3.15 5.09
C ASN A 56 -9.10 2.71 6.30
N GLU A 57 -8.01 2.00 6.06
CA GLU A 57 -7.11 1.54 7.12
C GLU A 57 -6.47 2.71 7.89
N LEU A 58 -6.11 3.79 7.19
CA LEU A 58 -5.58 4.99 7.83
C LEU A 58 -6.56 5.58 8.86
N GLN A 59 -7.86 5.55 8.57
CA GLN A 59 -8.89 6.04 9.50
C GLN A 59 -9.09 5.12 10.70
N ILE A 60 -8.86 3.81 10.55
CA ILE A 60 -9.09 2.81 11.59
C ILE A 60 -7.91 2.75 12.57
N LYS A 61 -6.67 2.76 12.05
CA LYS A 61 -5.45 2.47 12.85
C LYS A 61 -4.26 3.39 12.56
N GLY A 62 -4.45 4.40 11.71
CA GLY A 62 -3.37 5.33 11.34
C GLY A 62 -2.99 6.34 12.43
N PHE A 63 -3.83 6.50 13.46
CA PHE A 63 -3.64 7.50 14.51
C PHE A 63 -3.69 6.86 15.89
N ASP A 64 -2.91 7.42 16.82
CA ASP A 64 -2.97 7.02 18.22
C ASP A 64 -4.14 7.70 18.97
N ILE A 65 -4.23 7.46 20.28
CA ILE A 65 -5.28 8.05 21.13
C ILE A 65 -5.23 9.59 21.21
N ASN A 66 -4.09 10.20 20.88
CA ASN A 66 -3.91 11.65 20.83
C ASN A 66 -4.17 12.21 19.42
N TYR A 67 -4.63 11.37 18.48
CA TYR A 67 -4.77 11.70 17.05
C TYR A 67 -3.43 12.05 16.38
N GLU A 68 -2.31 11.56 16.92
CA GLU A 68 -1.01 11.70 16.29
C GLU A 68 -0.80 10.57 15.28
N LEU A 69 -0.28 10.93 14.09
CA LEU A 69 0.00 9.97 13.03
C LEU A 69 1.05 8.96 13.50
N THR A 70 0.68 7.68 13.45
CA THR A 70 1.56 6.59 13.88
C THR A 70 2.55 6.22 12.76
N PRO A 71 3.63 5.47 13.07
CA PRO A 71 4.50 4.93 12.03
C PRO A 71 3.76 4.07 10.99
N GLU A 72 2.72 3.36 11.42
CA GLU A 72 1.81 2.60 10.54
C GLU A 72 0.96 3.54 9.68
N GLY A 73 0.37 4.57 10.30
CA GLY A 73 -0.36 5.61 9.57
C GLY A 73 0.49 6.30 8.50
N LYS A 74 1.78 6.55 8.79
CA LYS A 74 2.69 7.13 7.81
C LYS A 74 2.89 6.23 6.59
N ILE A 75 2.98 4.92 6.78
CA ILE A 75 3.08 3.97 5.67
C ILE A 75 1.79 3.99 4.84
N LEU A 76 0.63 4.02 5.48
CA LEU A 76 -0.68 4.08 4.82
C LEU A 76 -0.85 5.38 4.02
N GLU A 77 -0.49 6.54 4.57
CA GLU A 77 -0.46 7.81 3.83
C GLU A 77 0.45 7.71 2.60
N ASP A 78 1.66 7.20 2.76
CA ASP A 78 2.60 7.09 1.64
C ASP A 78 2.07 6.14 0.55
N LEU A 79 1.35 5.07 0.93
CA LEU A 79 0.68 4.18 -0.03
C LEU A 79 -0.45 4.92 -0.77
N ILE A 80 -1.28 5.69 -0.07
CA ILE A 80 -2.34 6.50 -0.72
C ILE A 80 -1.73 7.44 -1.78
N ASP A 81 -0.65 8.13 -1.44
CA ASP A 81 0.04 9.03 -2.35
C ASP A 81 0.65 8.28 -3.55
N LEU A 82 1.27 7.12 -3.32
CA LEU A 82 1.92 6.32 -4.37
C LEU A 82 0.92 5.72 -5.36
N PHE A 83 -0.26 5.33 -4.88
CA PHE A 83 -1.33 4.76 -5.69
C PHE A 83 -2.34 5.81 -6.18
N TYR A 84 -2.12 7.10 -5.92
CA TYR A 84 -2.93 8.16 -6.50
C TYR A 84 -2.62 8.34 -7.99
N VAL A 85 -3.47 7.76 -8.83
CA VAL A 85 -3.47 7.98 -10.27
C VAL A 85 -4.46 9.10 -10.60
N GLY A 86 -4.01 10.09 -11.37
CA GLY A 86 -4.82 11.22 -11.82
C GLY A 86 -5.10 11.18 -13.31
#